data_AF-A0A812A7S0-F1
#
_entry.id   AF-A0A812A7S0-F1
#
_cell.length_a   1.000
_cell.length_b   1.000
_cell.length_c   1.000
_cell.angle_alpha   90.00
_cell.angle_beta   90.00
_cell.angle_gamma   90.00
#
_symmetry.space_group_name_H-M   'P 1'
#
loop_
_entity.id
_entity.type
_entity.pdbx_description
1 polymer ?
#
loop_
_entity_poly.entity_id
_entity_poly.type
_entity_poly.pdbx_seq_one_letter_code
_entity_poly.pdbx_strand_id
1 'polypeptide(L)'
;MWEDLLESLEILSEKRRRTAIRVTLIEGVNDRDPGGYASLINRATPDYIEIKAYMHLGFSRKRLERGAMPTHSKIKRFAQKIIEYTGYRLVDESEPSRVTLLSRDGKNEKIEREDAN
;
A
#
# COMPACT_ATOMS: atom_id res chain seq x y z
N MET A 1 4.81 21.24 0.75
CA MET A 1 5.41 19.90 0.98
C MET A 1 4.36 18.85 1.29
N TRP A 2 3.36 19.13 2.13
CA TRP A 2 2.20 18.23 2.31
C TRP A 2 1.11 18.50 1.28
N GLU A 3 0.92 19.76 0.94
CA GLU A 3 -0.02 20.27 -0.06
C GLU A 3 0.27 19.65 -1.43
N ASP A 4 1.54 19.62 -1.83
CA ASP A 4 1.98 19.02 -3.10
C ASP A 4 1.68 17.51 -3.17
N LEU A 5 1.71 16.82 -2.02
CA LEU A 5 1.32 15.42 -1.95
C LEU A 5 -0.19 15.28 -2.16
N LEU A 6 -0.99 16.11 -1.50
CA LEU A 6 -2.45 16.09 -1.66
C LEU A 6 -2.84 16.39 -3.11
N GLU A 7 -2.20 17.38 -3.74
CA GLU A 7 -2.38 17.70 -5.16
C GLU A 7 -1.97 16.52 -6.06
N SER A 8 -0.85 15.86 -5.76
CA SER A 8 -0.42 14.66 -6.50
C SER A 8 -1.43 13.50 -6.40
N LEU A 9 -2.09 13.33 -5.24
CA LEU A 9 -3.15 12.34 -5.07
C LEU A 9 -4.38 12.67 -5.92
N GLU A 10 -4.76 13.95 -6.00
CA GLU A 10 -5.85 14.40 -6.86
C GLU A 10 -5.51 14.16 -8.34
N ILE A 11 -4.30 14.53 -8.78
CA ILE A 11 -3.82 14.25 -10.14
C ILE A 11 -3.80 12.74 -10.43
N LEU A 12 -3.48 11.90 -9.45
CA LEU A 12 -3.49 10.45 -9.61
C LEU A 12 -4.90 9.92 -9.89
N SER A 13 -5.92 10.49 -9.25
CA SER A 13 -7.33 10.09 -9.43
C SER A 13 -7.87 10.32 -10.84
N GLU A 14 -7.29 11.28 -11.57
CA GLU A 14 -7.69 11.63 -12.94
C GLU A 14 -7.01 10.75 -13.99
N LYS A 15 -6.03 9.91 -13.61
CA LYS A 15 -5.30 9.08 -14.57
C LYS A 15 -6.19 7.95 -15.09
N ARG A 16 -6.26 7.84 -16.42
CA ARG A 16 -6.95 6.75 -17.15
C ARG A 16 -6.11 5.47 -17.28
N ARG A 17 -4.93 5.43 -16.66
CA ARG A 17 -4.03 4.28 -16.67
C ARG A 17 -4.12 3.58 -15.33
N ARG A 18 -3.65 2.34 -15.26
CA ARG A 18 -3.60 1.59 -14.02
C ARG A 18 -2.75 2.32 -12.98
N THR A 19 -3.31 2.55 -11.81
CA THR A 19 -2.67 3.27 -10.70
C THR A 19 -2.52 2.39 -9.47
N ALA A 20 -1.50 2.67 -8.66
CA ALA A 20 -1.31 1.98 -7.39
C ALA A 20 -0.77 2.94 -6.33
N ILE A 21 -1.20 2.76 -5.09
CA ILE A 21 -0.57 3.37 -3.91
C ILE A 21 0.10 2.27 -3.11
N ARG A 22 1.39 2.45 -2.79
CA ARG A 22 2.13 1.55 -1.91
C ARG A 22 2.38 2.21 -0.56
N VAL A 23 1.90 1.56 0.50
CA VAL A 23 2.18 1.91 1.89
C VAL A 23 3.27 0.97 2.41
N THR A 24 4.42 1.53 2.77
CA THR A 24 5.44 0.77 3.52
C THR A 24 5.17 0.92 5.01
N LEU A 25 4.67 -0.14 5.64
CA LEU A 25 4.29 -0.17 7.04
C LEU A 25 5.49 -0.50 7.92
N ILE A 26 5.74 0.35 8.90
CA ILE A 26 6.83 0.26 9.87
C ILE A 26 6.18 0.18 11.26
N GLU A 27 6.47 -0.90 11.96
CA GLU A 27 5.91 -1.15 13.28
C GLU A 27 6.38 -0.10 14.30
N GLY A 28 5.44 0.48 15.04
CA GLY A 28 5.68 1.53 16.04
C GLY A 28 5.94 2.93 15.47
N VAL A 29 5.89 3.11 14.14
CA VAL A 29 6.18 4.41 13.50
C VAL A 29 4.94 4.95 12.77
N ASN A 30 4.41 4.15 11.83
CA ASN A 30 3.30 4.57 10.96
C ASN A 30 2.18 3.52 10.86
N ASP A 31 2.20 2.50 11.72
CA ASP A 31 1.18 1.46 11.84
C ASP A 31 -0.04 1.89 12.68
N ARG A 32 -0.22 3.20 12.83
CA ARG A 32 -1.35 3.85 13.52
C ARG A 32 -2.27 4.53 12.51
N ASP A 33 -3.51 4.72 12.91
CA ASP A 33 -4.56 5.42 12.15
C ASP A 33 -4.78 4.92 10.70
N PRO A 34 -5.30 3.69 10.51
CA PRO A 34 -5.71 3.23 9.19
C PRO A 34 -6.77 4.13 8.52
N GLY A 35 -7.58 4.87 9.30
CA GLY A 35 -8.61 5.78 8.77
C GLY A 35 -8.01 7.00 8.06
N GLY A 36 -6.92 7.57 8.60
CA GLY A 36 -6.14 8.60 7.94
C GLY A 36 -5.56 8.13 6.61
N TYR A 37 -4.99 6.92 6.56
CA TYR A 37 -4.53 6.30 5.32
C TYR A 37 -5.67 6.10 4.32
N ALA A 38 -6.80 5.54 4.77
CA ALA A 38 -7.98 5.35 3.94
C ALA A 38 -8.49 6.66 3.33
N SER A 39 -8.41 7.77 4.08
CA SER A 39 -8.81 9.10 3.58
C SER A 39 -7.94 9.57 2.42
N LEU A 40 -6.62 9.34 2.50
CA LEU A 40 -5.68 9.67 1.40
C LEU A 40 -5.88 8.74 0.20
N ILE A 41 -6.10 7.45 0.46
CA ILE A 41 -6.38 6.45 -0.58
C ILE A 41 -7.68 6.80 -1.31
N ASN A 42 -8.74 7.17 -0.60
CA ASN A 42 -10.02 7.56 -1.19
C ASN A 42 -9.93 8.89 -1.96
N ARG A 43 -8.99 9.78 -1.62
CA ARG A 43 -8.71 10.98 -2.43
C ARG A 43 -8.13 10.61 -3.79
N ALA A 44 -7.21 9.65 -3.83
CA ALA A 44 -6.58 9.21 -5.08
C ALA A 44 -7.35 8.15 -5.86
N THR A 45 -8.19 7.36 -5.19
CA THR A 45 -8.95 6.23 -5.76
C THR A 45 -8.13 5.30 -6.68
N PRO A 46 -6.94 4.81 -6.26
CA PRO A 46 -6.10 4.00 -7.13
C PRO A 46 -6.76 2.67 -7.50
N ASP A 47 -6.30 2.00 -8.56
CA ASP A 47 -6.81 0.66 -8.87
C ASP A 47 -6.34 -0.37 -7.84
N TYR A 48 -5.10 -0.21 -7.36
CA TYR A 48 -4.45 -1.12 -6.43
C TYR A 48 -3.88 -0.42 -5.19
N ILE A 49 -3.88 -1.12 -4.07
CA ILE A 49 -3.19 -0.70 -2.84
C ILE A 49 -2.26 -1.82 -2.40
N GLU A 50 -0.98 -1.53 -2.33
CA GLU A 50 0.02 -2.45 -1.77
C GLU A 50 0.35 -2.04 -0.34
N ILE A 51 0.11 -2.94 0.61
CA ILE A 51 0.58 -2.74 2.00
C ILE A 51 1.72 -3.70 2.21
N LYS A 52 2.92 -3.15 2.40
CA LYS A 52 4.16 -3.91 2.45
C LYS A 52 4.91 -3.61 3.74
N ALA A 53 5.41 -4.65 4.39
CA ALA A 53 6.29 -4.47 5.54
C ALA A 53 7.58 -3.74 5.14
N TYR A 54 8.01 -2.83 6.00
CA TYR A 54 9.40 -2.45 6.07
C TYR A 54 10.27 -3.68 6.32
N MET A 55 11.36 -3.82 5.57
CA MET A 55 12.34 -4.89 5.73
C MET A 55 13.66 -4.30 6.21
N HIS A 56 14.26 -4.89 7.25
CA HIS A 56 15.49 -4.39 7.87
C HIS A 56 16.74 -4.68 7.02
N LEU A 57 16.88 -3.95 5.91
CA LEU A 57 17.89 -4.12 4.87
C LEU A 57 18.57 -2.79 4.50
N GLY A 58 19.81 -2.85 4.02
CA GLY A 58 20.57 -1.69 3.52
C GLY A 58 20.76 -0.57 4.55
N PHE A 59 20.72 0.69 4.10
CA PHE A 59 20.95 1.86 4.94
C PHE A 59 19.88 2.09 6.02
N SER A 60 18.68 1.50 5.86
CA SER A 60 17.61 1.63 6.85
C SER A 60 18.01 1.09 8.23
N ARG A 61 18.94 0.13 8.26
CA ARG A 61 19.44 -0.48 9.51
C ARG A 61 20.11 0.51 10.46
N LYS A 62 20.57 1.66 9.95
CA LYS A 62 21.16 2.73 10.76
C LYS A 62 20.14 3.60 11.48
N ARG A 63 18.85 3.51 11.10
CA ARG A 63 17.78 4.42 11.55
C ARG A 63 16.62 3.70 12.21
N LEU A 64 16.40 2.44 11.86
CA LEU A 64 15.29 1.64 12.35
C LEU A 64 15.81 0.27 12.81
N GLU A 65 15.37 -0.15 13.98
CA GLU A 65 15.70 -1.46 14.52
C GLU A 65 14.97 -2.58 13.78
N ARG A 66 15.46 -3.82 13.93
CA ARG A 66 14.79 -5.00 13.37
C ARG A 66 13.36 -5.18 13.90
N GLY A 67 13.09 -4.74 15.14
CA GLY A 67 11.74 -4.79 15.73
C GLY A 67 10.70 -3.94 14.99
N ALA A 68 11.14 -2.94 14.21
CA ALA A 68 10.26 -2.11 13.40
C ALA A 68 9.72 -2.83 12.15
N MET A 69 10.13 -4.08 11.90
CA MET A 69 9.69 -4.91 10.77
C MET A 69 8.42 -5.69 11.17
N PRO A 70 7.21 -5.27 10.72
CA PRO A 70 5.98 -5.93 11.09
C PRO A 70 5.91 -7.36 10.54
N THR A 71 5.20 -8.23 11.26
CA THR A 71 4.88 -9.59 10.79
C THR A 71 3.83 -9.55 9.67
N HIS A 72 3.77 -10.60 8.85
CA HIS A 72 2.76 -10.68 7.79
C HIS A 72 1.33 -10.58 8.36
N SER A 73 1.05 -11.21 9.51
CA SER A 73 -0.25 -11.08 10.17
C SER A 73 -0.60 -9.65 10.59
N LYS A 74 0.40 -8.82 10.96
CA LYS A 74 0.18 -7.39 11.24
C LYS A 74 -0.14 -6.62 9.96
N ILE A 75 0.55 -6.92 8.86
CA ILE A 75 0.23 -6.37 7.53
C ILE A 75 -1.21 -6.71 7.14
N LYS A 76 -1.63 -7.98 7.25
CA LYS A 76 -3.00 -8.40 6.95
C LYS A 76 -4.04 -7.68 7.80
N ARG A 77 -3.79 -7.53 9.11
CA ARG A 77 -4.71 -6.80 10.00
C ARG A 77 -4.85 -5.33 9.61
N PHE A 78 -3.75 -4.68 9.28
CA PHE A 78 -3.78 -3.30 8.80
C PHE A 78 -4.54 -3.20 7.46
N ALA A 79 -4.29 -4.12 6.53
CA ALA A 79 -5.00 -4.21 5.27
C ALA A 79 -6.50 -4.42 5.46
N GLN A 80 -6.92 -5.26 6.41
CA GLN A 80 -8.32 -5.45 6.74
C GLN A 80 -8.99 -4.16 7.23
N LYS A 81 -8.28 -3.33 8.01
CA LYS A 81 -8.80 -2.02 8.41
C LYS A 81 -8.93 -1.06 7.23
N ILE A 82 -7.97 -1.05 6.31
CA ILE A 82 -8.11 -0.27 5.06
C ILE A 82 -9.34 -0.73 4.27
N ILE A 83 -9.55 -2.04 4.12
CA ILE A 83 -10.74 -2.61 3.46
C ILE A 83 -12.04 -2.13 4.11
N GLU A 84 -12.12 -2.14 5.44
CA GLU A 84 -13.29 -1.66 6.19
C GLU A 84 -13.61 -0.18 5.89
N TYR A 85 -12.61 0.67 5.67
CA TYR A 85 -12.81 2.10 5.40
C TYR A 85 -12.96 2.46 3.92
N THR A 86 -12.44 1.66 2.99
CA THR A 86 -12.39 2.01 1.56
C THR A 86 -13.27 1.13 0.68
N GLY A 87 -13.67 -0.06 1.15
CA GLY A 87 -14.44 -1.03 0.37
C GLY A 87 -13.63 -1.80 -0.68
N TYR A 88 -12.29 -1.65 -0.69
CA TYR A 88 -11.41 -2.44 -1.56
C TYR A 88 -11.43 -3.90 -1.14
N ARG A 89 -10.94 -4.79 -2.01
CA ARG A 89 -10.90 -6.23 -1.74
C ARG A 89 -9.48 -6.74 -1.73
N LEU A 90 -9.15 -7.61 -0.77
CA LEU A 90 -7.89 -8.36 -0.79
C LEU A 90 -7.92 -9.33 -1.97
N VAL A 91 -6.96 -9.21 -2.89
CA VAL A 91 -6.89 -10.03 -4.10
C VAL A 91 -5.63 -10.90 -4.18
N ASP A 92 -4.58 -10.54 -3.43
CA ASP A 92 -3.36 -11.33 -3.37
C ASP A 92 -2.56 -11.02 -2.10
N GLU A 93 -1.65 -11.92 -1.74
CA GLU A 93 -0.69 -11.71 -0.68
C GLU A 93 0.57 -12.56 -0.88
N SER A 94 1.69 -12.10 -0.33
CA SER A 94 2.93 -12.87 -0.28
C SER A 94 3.53 -12.74 1.11
N GLU A 95 3.44 -13.82 1.88
CA GLU A 95 4.04 -13.92 3.21
C GLU A 95 5.57 -13.78 3.20
N PRO A 96 6.33 -14.41 2.26
CA PRO A 96 7.78 -14.21 2.18
C PRO A 96 8.19 -12.75 1.99
N SER A 97 7.38 -12.00 1.23
CA SER A 97 7.60 -10.56 0.98
C SER A 97 6.85 -9.64 1.95
N ARG A 98 6.07 -10.22 2.88
CA ARG A 98 5.19 -9.53 3.83
C ARG A 98 4.38 -8.41 3.20
N VAL A 99 3.63 -8.76 2.15
CA VAL A 99 2.86 -7.80 1.36
C VAL A 99 1.46 -8.32 1.09
N THR A 100 0.49 -7.42 1.10
CA THR A 100 -0.88 -7.66 0.63
C THR A 100 -1.20 -6.72 -0.53
N LEU A 101 -1.97 -7.22 -1.49
CA LEU A 101 -2.50 -6.44 -2.61
C LEU A 101 -4.02 -6.33 -2.48
N LEU A 102 -4.49 -5.09 -2.42
CA LEU A 102 -5.91 -4.77 -2.47
C LEU A 102 -6.25 -4.22 -3.86
N SER A 103 -7.45 -4.52 -4.34
CA SER A 103 -7.98 -4.03 -5.61
C SER A 103 -9.35 -3.37 -5.41
N ARG A 104 -9.57 -2.29 -6.15
CA ARG A 104 -10.84 -1.55 -6.16
C ARG A 104 -11.99 -2.37 -6.76
N ASP A 105 -11.74 -3.02 -7.89
CA ASP A 105 -12.72 -3.85 -8.61
C ASP A 105 -12.62 -5.34 -8.26
N GLY A 106 -11.72 -5.70 -7.33
CA GLY A 106 -11.51 -7.07 -6.88
C GLY A 106 -10.86 -7.98 -7.91
N LYS A 107 -10.35 -7.42 -9.01
CA LYS A 107 -9.57 -8.17 -9.99
C LYS A 107 -8.08 -8.03 -9.69
N ASN A 108 -7.34 -9.07 -10.04
CA ASN A 108 -5.88 -9.08 -10.07
C ASN A 108 -5.43 -9.38 -11.51
N GLU A 109 -5.66 -8.42 -12.39
CA GLU A 109 -5.29 -8.57 -13.80
C GLU A 109 -3.77 -8.41 -13.90
N LYS A 110 -3.07 -9.43 -14.37
CA LYS A 110 -1.65 -9.28 -14.70
C LYS A 110 -1.54 -8.40 -15.93
N ILE A 111 -0.67 -7.40 -15.91
CA ILE A 111 -0.30 -6.69 -17.14
C ILE A 111 0.48 -7.70 -17.97
N GLU A 112 -0.08 -8.15 -19.09
CA GLU A 112 0.70 -8.89 -20.09
C GLU A 112 1.84 -7.98 -20.52
N ARG A 113 3.08 -8.46 -20.35
CA ARG A 113 4.23 -7.76 -20.92
C ARG A 113 4.10 -7.97 -22.42
N GLU A 114 3.85 -6.92 -23.18
CA GLU A 114 4.31 -6.91 -24.56
C GLU A 114 5.82 -7.05 -24.49
N ASP A 115 6.32 -8.20 -24.93
CA ASP A 115 7.74 -8.44 -25.10
C ASP A 115 8.29 -7.29 -25.95
N ALA A 116 9.22 -6.52 -25.38
CA ALA A 116 9.95 -5.51 -26.11
C ALA A 116 10.73 -6.22 -27.22
N ASN A 117 10.19 -6.15 -28.43
CA ASN A 117 10.85 -6.56 -29.68
C ASN A 117 11.96 -5.56 -30.04
#